data_AF-A0A1F7S0M7-F1
#
_entry.id   AF-A0A1F7S0M7-F1
#
_cell.length_a   1.000
_cell.length_b   1.000
_cell.length_c   1.000
_cell.angle_alpha   90.00
_cell.angle_beta   90.00
_cell.angle_gamma   90.00
#
_symmetry.space_group_name_H-M   'P 1'
#
loop_
_entity.id
_entity.type
_entity.pdbx_description
1 polymer ?
#
loop_
_entity_poly.entity_id
_entity_poly.type
_entity_poly.pdbx_seq_one_letter_code
_entity_poly.pdbx_strand_id
1 'polypeptide(L)'
;MKSCKESIKLISESMDEKLPILQFILLRFHLLMCDLCSQYKKQMMFIRNTVQFYIRMTESSDIISHQLSQAARERIINTLKNQ
;
A
#
# COMPACT_ATOMS: atom_id res chain seq x y z
N MET A 1 -24.30 -0.49 -7.22
CA MET A 1 -23.19 0.31 -7.79
C MET A 1 -22.56 1.09 -6.65
N LYS A 2 -21.25 0.94 -6.40
CA LYS A 2 -20.56 1.76 -5.39
C LYS A 2 -20.39 3.18 -5.92
N SER A 3 -20.44 4.18 -5.03
CA SER A 3 -20.14 5.56 -5.42
C SER A 3 -18.65 5.71 -5.77
N CYS A 4 -18.30 6.71 -6.58
CA CYS A 4 -16.89 7.00 -6.88
C CYS A 4 -16.09 7.29 -5.60
N LYS A 5 -16.70 7.99 -4.62
CA LYS A 5 -16.08 8.28 -3.32
C LYS A 5 -15.73 7.02 -2.54
N GLU A 6 -16.66 6.07 -2.43
CA GLU A 6 -16.39 4.78 -1.79
C GLU A 6 -15.36 3.97 -2.57
N SER A 7 -15.40 4.01 -3.90
CA SER A 7 -14.48 3.27 -4.76
C SER A 7 -13.04 3.78 -4.62
N ILE A 8 -12.84 5.10 -4.59
CA ILE A 8 -11.54 5.73 -4.33
C ILE A 8 -11.01 5.30 -2.95
N LYS A 9 -11.87 5.32 -1.92
CA LYS A 9 -11.49 4.86 -0.58
C LYS A 9 -11.05 3.38 -0.58
N LEU A 10 -11.83 2.50 -1.20
CA LEU A 10 -11.50 1.08 -1.32
C LEU A 10 -10.22 0.84 -2.14
N ILE A 11 -9.97 1.64 -3.18
CA ILE A 11 -8.71 1.56 -3.94
C ILE A 11 -7.53 1.87 -3.02
N SER A 12 -7.61 2.93 -2.21
CA SER A 12 -6.57 3.27 -1.23
C SER A 12 -6.39 2.16 -0.20
N GLU A 13 -7.48 1.68 0.41
CA GLU A 13 -7.43 0.60 1.41
C GLU A 13 -6.81 -0.68 0.83
N SER A 14 -7.08 -1.00 -0.45
CA SER A 14 -6.50 -2.16 -1.13
C SER A 14 -4.98 -2.06 -1.35
N MET A 15 -4.39 -0.88 -1.20
CA MET A 15 -2.94 -0.68 -1.33
C MET A 15 -2.19 -0.96 -0.02
N ASP A 16 -2.88 -0.89 1.11
CA ASP A 16 -2.32 -1.09 2.44
C ASP A 16 -2.70 -2.46 3.02
N GLU A 17 -3.94 -2.90 2.79
CA GLU A 17 -4.49 -4.14 3.34
C GLU A 17 -5.28 -4.97 2.32
N LYS A 18 -5.55 -6.23 2.67
CA LYS A 18 -6.41 -7.08 1.85
C LYS A 18 -7.88 -6.71 2.07
N LEU A 19 -8.56 -6.33 0.99
CA LEU A 19 -10.01 -6.09 1.04
C LEU A 19 -10.80 -7.39 1.23
N PRO A 20 -11.94 -7.35 1.93
CA PRO A 20 -12.93 -8.43 1.91
C PRO A 20 -13.37 -8.75 0.48
N ILE A 21 -13.51 -10.05 0.17
CA ILE A 21 -13.76 -10.57 -1.19
C ILE A 21 -14.96 -9.87 -1.86
N LEU A 22 -16.05 -9.67 -1.11
CA LEU A 22 -17.24 -9.00 -1.63
C LEU A 22 -16.97 -7.55 -2.07
N GLN A 23 -16.20 -6.81 -1.27
CA GLN A 23 -15.85 -5.41 -1.57
C GLN A 23 -14.94 -5.34 -2.79
N PHE A 24 -14.02 -6.30 -2.92
CA PHE A 24 -13.16 -6.41 -4.10
C PHE A 24 -13.97 -6.66 -5.39
N ILE A 25 -14.97 -7.55 -5.37
CA ILE A 25 -15.84 -7.82 -6.53
C ILE A 25 -16.62 -6.56 -6.92
N LEU A 26 -17.24 -5.89 -5.94
CA LEU A 26 -18.00 -4.66 -6.18
C LEU A 26 -17.13 -3.53 -6.74
N LEU A 27 -15.91 -3.38 -6.21
CA LEU A 27 -14.94 -2.43 -6.72
C LEU A 27 -14.54 -2.77 -8.16
N ARG A 28 -14.28 -4.04 -8.46
CA ARG A 28 -13.92 -4.48 -9.82
C ARG A 28 -15.03 -4.19 -10.81
N PHE A 29 -16.30 -4.42 -10.44
CA PHE A 29 -17.44 -4.04 -11.27
C PHE A 29 -17.50 -2.53 -11.50
N HIS A 30 -17.29 -1.71 -10.47
CA HIS A 30 -17.28 -0.24 -10.63
C HIS A 30 -16.15 0.22 -11.57
N LEU A 31 -14.96 -0.35 -11.47
CA LEU A 31 -13.82 -0.02 -12.32
C LEU A 31 -14.03 -0.37 -13.81
N LEU A 32 -14.91 -1.34 -14.11
CA LEU A 32 -15.26 -1.69 -15.49
C LEU A 32 -16.20 -0.66 -16.14
N MET A 33 -16.95 0.09 -15.33
CA MET A 33 -18.00 1.01 -15.79
C MET A 33 -17.64 2.48 -15.59
N CYS A 34 -16.54 2.77 -14.87
CA CYS A 34 -16.13 4.13 -14.53
C CYS A 34 -14.66 4.38 -14.89
N ASP A 35 -14.45 5.14 -15.97
CA ASP A 35 -13.12 5.49 -16.46
C ASP A 35 -12.33 6.34 -15.46
N LEU A 36 -13.00 7.21 -14.70
CA LEU A 36 -12.35 8.04 -13.69
C LEU A 36 -11.67 7.18 -12.61
N CYS A 37 -12.42 6.25 -12.03
CA CYS A 37 -11.91 5.36 -10.99
C CYS A 37 -10.85 4.38 -11.53
N SER A 38 -11.02 3.93 -12.79
CA SER A 38 -10.01 3.13 -13.49
C SER A 38 -8.69 3.88 -13.68
N GLN A 39 -8.75 5.14 -14.10
CA GLN A 39 -7.57 5.99 -14.24
C GLN A 39 -6.92 6.32 -12.89
N TYR A 40 -7.72 6.66 -11.88
CA TYR A 40 -7.22 6.91 -10.53
C TYR A 40 -6.42 5.71 -9.98
N LYS A 41 -6.96 4.49 -10.14
CA LYS A 41 -6.26 3.26 -9.74
C LYS A 41 -4.93 3.11 -10.48
N LYS A 42 -4.89 3.37 -11.79
CA LYS A 42 -3.65 3.30 -12.58
C LYS A 42 -2.60 4.30 -12.09
N GLN A 43 -3.01 5.54 -11.79
CA GLN A 43 -2.11 6.58 -11.26
C GLN A 43 -1.52 6.19 -9.90
N MET A 44 -2.36 5.69 -8.99
CA MET A 44 -1.90 5.23 -7.67
C MET A 44 -0.89 4.07 -7.78
N MET A 45 -1.16 3.09 -8.66
CA MET A 45 -0.23 1.99 -8.93
C MET A 45 1.08 2.49 -9.57
N PHE A 46 1.01 3.46 -10.47
CA PHE A 46 2.19 4.07 -11.08
C PHE A 46 3.09 4.73 -10.04
N ILE A 47 2.53 5.54 -9.13
CA ILE A 47 3.28 6.19 -8.06
C ILE A 47 3.94 5.14 -7.17
N ARG A 48 3.18 4.13 -6.72
CA ARG A 48 3.70 3.07 -5.87
C ARG A 48 4.85 2.31 -6.53
N ASN A 49 4.68 1.90 -7.78
CA ASN A 49 5.70 1.16 -8.51
C ASN A 49 6.95 2.02 -8.76
N THR A 50 6.78 3.31 -9.06
CA THR A 50 7.89 4.24 -9.27
C THR A 50 8.70 4.43 -7.98
N VAL A 51 8.03 4.62 -6.84
CA VAL A 51 8.70 4.73 -5.54
C VAL A 51 9.44 3.44 -5.20
N GLN A 52 8.80 2.27 -5.38
CA GLN A 52 9.44 0.98 -5.12
C GLN A 52 10.64 0.72 -6.04
N PHE A 53 10.52 1.09 -7.32
CA PHE A 53 11.61 1.01 -8.29
C PHE A 53 12.77 1.91 -7.88
N TYR A 54 12.48 3.16 -7.49
CA TYR A 54 13.50 4.09 -7.01
C TYR A 54 14.23 3.55 -5.78
N ILE A 55 13.50 3.08 -4.76
CA ILE A 55 14.08 2.47 -3.55
C ILE A 55 15.03 1.31 -3.93
N ARG A 56 14.57 0.39 -4.78
CA ARG A 56 15.38 -0.75 -5.23
C ARG A 56 16.63 -0.31 -6.02
N MET A 57 16.54 0.76 -6.80
CA MET A 57 17.71 1.30 -7.50
C MET A 57 18.69 1.97 -6.53
N THR A 58 18.18 2.78 -5.59
CA THR A 58 19.00 3.51 -4.61
C THR A 58 19.58 2.64 -3.50
N GLU A 59 19.08 1.42 -3.29
CA GLU A 59 19.75 0.41 -2.46
C GLU A 59 21.14 0.02 -3.01
N SER A 60 21.45 0.39 -4.26
CA SER A 60 22.80 0.25 -4.84
C SER A 60 23.75 1.40 -4.45
N SER A 61 23.24 2.47 -3.82
CA SER A 61 24.03 3.64 -3.38
C SER A 61 23.31 4.44 -2.27
N ASP A 62 23.55 4.08 -1.01
CA ASP A 62 23.51 4.97 0.18
C ASP A 62 22.23 5.73 0.56
N ILE A 63 21.02 5.21 0.32
CA ILE A 63 19.80 5.82 0.92
C ILE A 63 19.02 4.80 1.75
N ILE A 64 19.42 4.76 3.02
CA ILE A 64 18.71 4.27 4.22
C ILE A 64 18.77 2.76 4.48
N SER A 65 19.83 2.34 5.17
CA SER A 65 19.77 1.15 6.03
C SER A 65 18.82 1.43 7.21
N HIS A 66 17.52 1.17 7.06
CA HIS A 66 16.58 1.15 8.19
C HIS A 66 16.78 -0.13 9.05
N GLN A 67 18.02 -0.43 9.44
CA GLN A 67 18.24 -1.33 10.56
C GLN A 67 18.03 -0.52 11.83
N LEU A 68 17.10 -0.99 12.67
CA LEU A 68 16.96 -0.50 14.04
C LEU A 68 18.34 -0.51 14.69
N SER A 69 18.69 0.57 15.40
CA SER A 69 19.87 0.54 16.25
C SER A 69 19.77 -0.64 17.22
N GLN A 70 20.91 -1.23 17.57
CA GLN A 70 20.93 -2.41 18.42
C GLN A 70 20.14 -2.19 19.73
N ALA A 71 20.25 -1.00 20.31
CA ALA A 71 19.47 -0.58 21.48
C ALA A 71 17.95 -0.46 21.23
N ALA A 72 17.52 -0.01 20.04
CA ALA A 72 16.09 0.00 19.69
C ALA A 72 15.55 -1.42 19.51
N ARG A 73 16.35 -2.30 18.90
CA ARG A 73 16.00 -3.71 18.68
C ARG A 73 15.85 -4.47 19.99
N GLU A 74 16.79 -4.30 20.93
CA GLU A 74 16.75 -4.95 22.25
C GLU A 74 15.55 -4.51 23.08
N ARG A 75 15.20 -3.21 23.06
CA ARG A 75 14.00 -2.71 23.75
C ARG A 75 12.72 -3.36 23.22
N ILE A 76 12.57 -3.45 21.91
CA ILE A 76 11.38 -4.08 21.29
C ILE A 76 11.29 -5.57 21.67
N ILE A 77 12.41 -6.30 21.63
CA ILE A 77 12.46 -7.72 22.01
C ILE A 77 12.06 -7.91 23.48
N ASN A 78 12.56 -7.06 24.38
CA ASN A 78 12.26 -7.18 25.81
C ASN A 78 10.78 -6.88 26.12
N THR A 79 10.16 -5.93 25.42
CA THR A 79 8.73 -5.65 25.58
C THR A 79 7.88 -6.84 25.11
N LEU A 80 8.23 -7.48 24.00
CA LEU A 80 7.48 -8.63 23.45
C LEU A 80 7.64 -9.91 24.30
N LYS A 81 8.76 -10.07 25.03
CA LYS A 81 8.98 -11.22 25.92
C LYS A 81 8.23 -11.11 27.25
N ASN A 82 7.83 -9.90 27.65
CA ASN A 82 7.13 -9.63 28.91
C ASN A 82 5.61 -9.46 28.71
N GLN A 83 5.08 -9.85 27.55
CA GLN A 83 3.65 -10.00 27.25
C GLN A 83 3.31 -11.49 27.12
#